data_AF-A0A1W9R1N2-F1
#
_entry.id   AF-A0A1W9R1N2-F1
#
_cell.length_a   1.000
_cell.length_b   1.000
_cell.length_c   1.000
_cell.angle_alpha   90.00
_cell.angle_beta   90.00
_cell.angle_gamma   90.00
#
_symmetry.space_group_name_H-M   'P 1'
#
loop_
_entity.id
_entity.type
_entity.pdbx_description
1 polymer ?
#
loop_
_entity_poly.entity_id
_entity_poly.type
_entity_poly.pdbx_seq_one_letter_code
_entity_poly.pdbx_strand_id
1 'polypeptide(L)' 'MDFVFDKGEPKLVEISYGFSPPGYFDCPGYWDKSLNWHEGKFDPYGWMVEIVLNNSKKLHEK' A
#
# COMPACT_ATOMS: atom_id res chain seq x y z
N MET A 1 -6.23 5.88 0.93
CA MET A 1 -6.56 5.67 2.35
C MET A 1 -6.55 7.04 2.91
N ASP A 2 -7.72 7.46 3.35
CA ASP A 2 -7.95 8.86 3.65
C ASP A 2 -8.27 8.93 5.13
N PHE A 3 -7.59 9.82 5.84
CA PHE A 3 -7.70 9.99 7.28
C PHE A 3 -7.71 11.47 7.61
N VAL A 4 -8.31 11.80 8.75
CA VAL A 4 -8.38 13.16 9.28
C VAL A 4 -7.84 13.17 10.70
N PHE A 5 -7.41 14.34 11.18
CA PHE A 5 -7.02 14.50 12.57
C PHE A 5 -8.18 15.13 13.36
N ASP A 6 -8.61 14.46 14.42
CA ASP A 6 -9.49 15.03 15.45
C ASP A 6 -8.68 15.21 16.73
N LYS A 7 -8.46 16.45 17.16
CA LYS A 7 -7.67 16.78 18.37
C LYS A 7 -6.28 16.11 18.41
N GLY A 8 -5.65 15.95 17.25
CA GLY A 8 -4.34 15.30 17.11
C GLY A 8 -4.40 13.78 17.01
N GLU A 9 -5.57 13.17 17.11
CA GLU A 9 -5.76 11.74 16.90
C GLU A 9 -6.14 11.46 15.44
N PRO A 10 -5.39 10.60 14.71
CA PRO A 10 -5.77 10.23 13.35
C PRO A 10 -7.00 9.31 13.38
N LYS A 11 -8.02 9.68 12.59
CA LYS A 11 -9.25 8.91 12.38
C LYS A 11 -9.30 8.48 10.91
N LEU A 12 -9.48 7.19 10.68
CA LEU A 12 -9.66 6.64 9.33
C LEU A 12 -11.06 7.01 8.81
N VAL A 13 -11.12 7.56 7.60
CA VAL A 13 -12.37 7.96 6.95
C VAL A 13 -12.72 6.99 5.83
N GLU A 14 -11.74 6.64 4.99
CA GLU A 14 -11.99 5.85 3.80
C GLU A 14 -10.82 4.92 3.43
N ILE A 15 -11.20 3.73 2.95
CA ILE A 15 -10.32 2.86 2.17
C ILE A 15 -10.99 2.58 0.83
N SER A 16 -10.54 3.26 -0.23
CA SER A 16 -10.93 2.93 -1.60
C SER A 16 -10.03 1.84 -2.18
N TYR A 17 -10.63 0.86 -2.85
CA TYR A 17 -9.93 -0.13 -3.66
C TYR A 17 -9.59 0.40 -5.07
N GLY A 18 -10.41 1.32 -5.59
CA GLY A 18 -10.18 1.95 -6.90
C GLY A 18 -9.38 3.25 -6.76
N PHE A 19 -8.24 3.33 -7.42
CA PHE A 19 -7.42 4.54 -7.45
C PHE A 19 -6.84 4.79 -8.85
N SER A 20 -6.48 6.05 -9.12
CA SER A 20 -5.87 6.46 -10.39
C SER A 20 -4.35 6.28 -10.34
N PRO A 21 -3.75 5.39 -11.17
CA PRO A 21 -2.31 5.09 -11.12
C PRO A 21 -1.35 6.27 -11.26
N PRO A 22 -1.60 7.26 -12.17
CA PRO A 22 -0.64 8.33 -12.44
C PRO A 22 -0.25 9.17 -11.22
N GLY A 23 -1.16 9.36 -10.27
CA GLY A 23 -0.89 10.14 -9.05
C GLY A 23 0.15 9.50 -8.13
N TYR A 24 0.47 8.23 -8.32
CA TYR A 24 1.36 7.45 -7.44
C TYR A 24 2.72 7.12 -8.08
N PHE A 25 2.93 7.47 -9.36
CA PHE A 25 4.20 7.20 -10.04
C PHE A 25 5.38 7.99 -9.44
N ASP A 26 5.11 9.21 -8.97
CA ASP A 26 6.10 10.10 -8.38
C ASP A 26 6.06 10.12 -6.84
N CYS A 27 5.48 9.08 -6.21
CA CYS A 27 5.52 8.98 -4.76
C CYS A 27 6.98 8.86 -4.27
N PRO A 28 7.41 9.68 -3.29
CA PRO A 28 8.80 9.75 -2.85
C PRO A 28 9.21 8.56 -1.96
N GLY A 29 8.28 7.67 -1.62
CA GLY A 29 8.49 6.55 -0.73
C GLY A 29 7.17 5.92 -0.30
N TYR A 30 7.26 4.97 0.63
CA TYR A 30 6.11 4.25 1.17
C TYR A 30 6.29 3.95 2.66
N TRP A 31 5.17 3.72 3.35
CA TRP A 31 5.15 3.27 4.75
C TRP A 31 5.05 1.74 4.80
N ASP A 32 5.87 1.09 5.64
CA ASP A 32 5.74 -0.34 5.90
C ASP A 32 4.69 -0.65 6.98
N LYS A 33 4.49 -1.95 7.26
CA LYS A 33 3.51 -2.43 8.26
C LYS A 33 3.81 -2.00 9.70
N SER A 34 5.06 -1.65 9.98
CA SER A 34 5.53 -1.17 11.28
C SER A 34 5.53 0.36 11.35
N LEU A 35 4.97 1.04 10.34
CA LEU A 35 4.95 2.50 10.21
C LEU A 35 6.36 3.11 10.12
N ASN A 36 7.31 2.41 9.49
CA ASN A 36 8.56 3.03 9.08
C ASN A 36 8.43 3.60 7.67
N TRP A 37 8.93 4.81 7.46
CA TRP A 37 9.03 5.43 6.14
C TRP A 37 10.25 4.90 5.41
N HIS A 38 10.05 4.44 4.17
CA HIS A 38 11.10 4.03 3.24
C HIS A 38 11.15 5.02 2.09
N GLU A 39 12.22 5.82 2.04
CA GLU A 39 12.43 6.79 0.97
C GLU A 39 12.96 6.12 -0.29
N GLY A 40 12.51 6.59 -1.45
CA GLY A 40 12.97 6.17 -2.76
C GLY A 40 11.85 5.70 -3.67
N LYS A 41 12.20 5.46 -4.94
CA LYS A 41 11.27 4.88 -5.91
C LYS A 41 10.93 3.44 -5.51
N PHE A 42 9.67 3.08 -5.70
CA PHE A 42 9.16 1.75 -5.46
C PHE A 42 8.15 1.38 -6.56
N ASP A 43 7.91 0.08 -6.72
CA ASP A 43 6.92 -0.45 -7.67
C ASP A 43 5.79 -1.15 -6.90
N PRO A 44 4.72 -0.42 -6.53
CA PRO A 44 3.61 -1.03 -5.81
C PRO A 44 2.83 -2.02 -6.69
N TYR A 45 2.90 -1.89 -8.02
CA TYR A 45 2.18 -2.76 -8.94
C TYR A 45 2.86 -4.12 -9.08
N GLY A 46 4.19 -4.14 -9.14
CA GLY A 46 5.00 -5.36 -9.03
C GLY A 46 4.66 -6.16 -7.77
N TRP A 47 4.56 -5.49 -6.62
CA TRP A 47 4.19 -6.15 -5.36
C TRP A 47 2.78 -6.77 -5.41
N MET A 48 1.81 -6.11 -6.03
CA MET A 48 0.46 -6.68 -6.17
C MET A 48 0.51 -8.00 -6.96
N VAL A 49 1.29 -8.07 -8.03
CA VAL A 49 1.48 -9.30 -8.82
C VAL A 49 2.19 -10.38 -8.00
N GLU A 50 3.28 -10.01 -7.32
CA GLU A 50 4.03 -10.94 -6.46
C GLU A 50 3.16 -11.55 -5.35
N ILE A 51 2.31 -10.74 -4.72
CA ILE A 51 1.38 -11.20 -3.68
C ILE A 51 0.43 -12.27 -4.23
N VAL A 52 -0.15 -12.04 -5.41
CA VAL A 52 -1.06 -13.00 -6.05
C VAL A 52 -0.30 -14.30 -6.37
N LEU A 53 0.86 -14.21 -7.01
CA LEU A 53 1.67 -15.38 -7.38
C LEU A 53 2.09 -16.20 -6.15
N ASN A 54 2.52 -15.54 -5.08
CA ASN A 54 2.96 -16.20 -3.85
C ASN A 54 1.79 -16.87 -3.12
N ASN A 55 0.60 -16.27 -3.16
CA ASN A 55 -0.59 -16.88 -2.60
C ASN A 55 -1.04 -18.11 -3.41
N SER A 56 -0.98 -18.05 -4.74
CA SER A 56 -1.28 -19.20 -5.61
C SER A 56 -0.33 -20.37 -5.39
N LYS A 57 0.99 -20.12 -5.22
CA LYS A 57 1.96 -21.18 -4.93
C LYS A 57 1.69 -21.88 -3.59
N LYS A 58 1.42 -21.11 -2.53
CA LYS A 58 1.08 -21.64 -1.20
C LYS A 58 -0.17 -22.53 -1.18
N LEU A 59 -1.10 -22.32 -2.10
CA LEU A 59 -2.30 -23.15 -2.26
C LEU A 59 -2.00 -24.53 -2.85
N HIS A 60 -0.96 -24.66 -3.68
CA HIS A 60 -0.58 -25.91 -4.33
C HIS A 60 0.48 -26.72 -3.56
N GLU A 61 1.11 -26.12 -2.56
CA GLU A 61 2.06 -26.78 -1.65
C GLU A 61 1.39 -27.37 -0.39
N LYS A 62 0.07 -27.16 -0.22
CA LYS A 62 -0.77 -27.77 0.82
C LYS A 62 -1.54 -28.97 0.27
#